data_AF-A0A1I1SRH2-F1
#
_entry.id   AF-A0A1I1SRH2-F1
#
_cell.length_a   1.000
_cell.length_b   1.000
_cell.length_c   1.000
_cell.angle_alpha   90.00
_cell.angle_beta   90.00
_cell.angle_gamma   90.00
#
_symmetry.space_group_name_H-M   'P 1'
#
loop_
_entity.id
_entity.type
_entity.pdbx_description
1 polymer ?
#
loop_
_entity_poly.entity_id
_entity_poly.type
_entity_poly.pdbx_seq_one_letter_code
_entity_poly.pdbx_strand_id
1 'polypeptide(L)'
;MGMHEFEGLADGLVLALDGSADSEQLDLRSMYASIAAFVGNWDASLQHFHVLEQLLYHRFTYVFPVQEHPDYEANKEYFDNLHGYETICRVPGLDWDGENNPEVGIFCHPEEEWSDYVTSIPPELLNKGMLYFDAGGELWERFVATGRLTGKDAQPPKEIPLEEIILLALNASLLQEEDTQLISICYALIPSYVVTKQPAELPALMQNKSMHEIREIVIDTDACRYNNDYGYCQMPSPEELADYTLLDIDEEKMPELVAFVDWWYEPLKMYYAERGSHPEYWTQLAHETMKAINEQRGNLDYKHSPIGMAYASLSENILKKLPEEMLPSWIHAAPAQWKQYFTAEELPEMETLIAAMKNLSESIREKALQAISYFDKSLELSPDNWMALYNQGLCFIELQQAQEALAAFNAILSKDPNSDYAYLGIGLCELMAERPELAKEAISKALALNPDNQDAAAYYAYMWGQQ
;
A
#
# COMPACT_ATOMS: atom_id res chain seq x y z
N MET A 1 -9.14 -5.67 6.38
CA MET A 1 -8.28 -6.01 5.23
C MET A 1 -6.90 -5.91 5.84
N GLY A 2 -6.17 -7.02 5.91
CA GLY A 2 -4.95 -7.09 6.72
C GLY A 2 -3.99 -5.97 6.35
N MET A 3 -3.50 -5.24 7.35
CA MET A 3 -2.53 -4.17 7.13
C MET A 3 -1.11 -4.73 7.20
N HIS A 4 -0.76 -5.47 6.14
CA HIS A 4 0.53 -6.13 5.95
C HIS A 4 1.72 -5.18 6.04
N GLU A 5 1.50 -3.87 5.93
CA GLU A 5 2.52 -2.85 6.11
C GLU A 5 3.07 -2.73 7.53
N PHE A 6 2.20 -2.83 8.54
CA PHE A 6 2.64 -2.82 9.93
C PHE A 6 3.34 -4.12 10.31
N GLU A 7 2.96 -5.23 9.67
CA GLU A 7 3.60 -6.52 9.85
C GLU A 7 5.03 -6.51 9.31
N GLY A 8 5.23 -6.06 8.07
CA GLY A 8 6.57 -5.95 7.46
C GLY A 8 7.48 -4.95 8.18
N LEU A 9 6.91 -3.85 8.71
CA LEU A 9 7.62 -2.92 9.57
C LEU A 9 8.13 -3.60 10.85
N ALA A 10 7.26 -4.37 11.52
CA ALA A 10 7.62 -5.05 12.75
C ALA A 10 8.75 -6.06 12.51
N ASP A 11 8.69 -6.81 11.41
CA ASP A 11 9.76 -7.71 11.00
C ASP A 11 11.08 -6.95 10.81
N GLY A 12 11.05 -5.82 10.09
CA GLY A 12 12.22 -4.96 9.88
C GLY A 12 12.83 -4.44 11.19
N LEU A 13 11.99 -4.00 12.13
CA LEU A 13 12.45 -3.55 13.45
C LEU A 13 13.10 -4.69 14.25
N VAL A 14 12.46 -5.87 14.29
CA VAL A 14 12.97 -7.04 15.02
C VAL A 14 14.34 -7.46 14.47
N LEU A 15 14.46 -7.57 13.15
CA LEU A 15 15.69 -7.98 12.47
C LEU A 15 16.82 -6.95 12.64
N ALA A 16 16.51 -5.65 12.51
CA ALA A 16 17.50 -4.58 12.69
C ALA A 16 18.05 -4.56 14.14
N LEU A 17 17.19 -4.73 15.13
CA LEU A 17 17.59 -4.76 16.55
C LEU A 17 18.41 -6.00 16.88
N ASP A 18 17.99 -7.18 16.42
CA ASP A 18 18.69 -8.45 16.64
C ASP A 18 20.11 -8.43 16.03
N GLY A 19 20.23 -7.94 14.80
CA GLY A 19 21.51 -7.83 14.11
C GLY A 19 22.43 -6.75 14.69
N SER A 20 21.91 -5.83 15.50
CA SER A 20 22.69 -4.68 15.99
C SER A 20 23.91 -5.12 16.81
N ALA A 21 25.00 -4.34 16.76
CA ALA A 21 26.23 -4.64 17.49
C ALA A 21 26.05 -4.68 19.02
N ASP A 22 24.99 -4.04 19.53
CA ASP A 22 24.66 -3.94 20.94
C ASP A 22 23.53 -4.89 21.35
N SER A 23 23.07 -5.80 20.48
CA SER A 23 21.89 -6.67 20.72
C SER A 23 21.92 -7.41 22.06
N GLU A 24 23.08 -7.94 22.46
CA GLU A 24 23.32 -8.63 23.74
C GLU A 24 23.17 -7.73 24.99
N GLN A 25 23.22 -6.41 24.82
CA GLN A 25 23.06 -5.42 25.90
C GLN A 25 21.63 -4.87 25.99
N LEU A 26 20.83 -5.05 24.94
CA LEU A 26 19.47 -4.53 24.85
C LEU A 26 18.48 -5.48 25.54
N ASP A 27 17.40 -4.93 26.11
CA ASP A 27 16.26 -5.70 26.63
C ASP A 27 15.32 -6.08 25.46
N LEU A 28 15.83 -6.89 24.52
CA LEU A 28 15.14 -7.22 23.27
C LEU A 28 13.78 -7.87 23.49
N ARG A 29 13.63 -8.69 24.54
CA ARG A 29 12.33 -9.25 24.94
C ARG A 29 11.28 -8.16 25.19
N SER A 30 11.67 -7.09 25.88
CA SER A 30 10.78 -5.96 26.19
C SER A 30 10.54 -5.10 24.94
N MET A 31 11.54 -4.92 24.08
CA MET A 31 11.38 -4.19 22.83
C MET A 31 10.42 -4.90 21.87
N TYR A 32 10.55 -6.21 21.71
CA TYR A 32 9.64 -7.01 20.87
C TYR A 32 8.21 -7.00 21.42
N ALA A 33 8.04 -7.01 22.75
CA ALA A 33 6.73 -6.84 23.36
C ALA A 33 6.10 -5.48 23.05
N SER A 34 6.86 -4.38 23.10
CA SER A 34 6.39 -3.06 22.69
C SER A 34 6.03 -3.00 21.19
N ILE A 35 6.82 -3.64 20.32
CA ILE A 35 6.53 -3.72 18.88
C ILE A 35 5.22 -4.50 18.65
N ALA A 36 5.06 -5.66 19.29
CA ALA A 36 3.85 -6.47 19.18
C ALA A 36 2.61 -5.71 19.69
N ALA A 37 2.73 -5.01 20.83
CA ALA A 37 1.66 -4.18 21.37
C ALA A 37 1.29 -3.01 20.45
N PHE A 38 2.28 -2.43 19.75
CA PHE A 38 2.03 -1.43 18.72
C PHE A 38 1.23 -2.04 17.56
N VAL A 39 1.73 -3.08 16.90
CA VAL A 39 1.08 -3.70 15.74
C VAL A 39 -0.34 -4.16 16.05
N GLY A 40 -0.60 -4.64 17.27
CA GLY A 40 -1.93 -5.07 17.72
C GLY A 40 -3.01 -3.99 17.77
N ASN A 41 -2.68 -2.70 17.54
CA ASN A 41 -3.70 -1.65 17.36
C ASN A 41 -4.33 -1.64 15.96
N TRP A 42 -3.81 -2.44 15.04
CA TRP A 42 -4.28 -2.55 13.65
C TRP A 42 -4.77 -3.98 13.39
N ASP A 43 -5.51 -4.17 12.28
CA ASP A 43 -5.82 -5.49 11.68
C ASP A 43 -4.53 -6.08 11.07
N ALA A 44 -3.53 -6.25 11.92
CA ALA A 44 -2.17 -6.67 11.62
C ALA A 44 -1.71 -7.60 12.74
N SER A 45 -1.04 -8.67 12.35
CA SER A 45 -0.45 -9.61 13.28
C SER A 45 1.07 -9.48 13.20
N LEU A 46 1.77 -9.63 14.33
CA LEU A 46 3.21 -9.88 14.23
C LEU A 46 3.35 -11.13 13.37
N GLN A 47 4.11 -11.05 12.26
CA GLN A 47 4.38 -12.19 11.38
C GLN A 47 5.31 -13.15 12.12
N HIS A 48 4.75 -13.82 13.12
CA HIS A 48 5.49 -14.62 14.10
C HIS A 48 6.46 -15.56 13.42
N PHE A 49 6.11 -16.07 12.25
CA PHE A 49 6.91 -17.05 11.51
C PHE A 49 8.07 -16.45 10.72
N HIS A 50 8.00 -15.20 10.26
CA HIS A 50 9.13 -14.57 9.57
C HIS A 50 10.30 -14.26 10.52
N VAL A 51 9.98 -13.91 11.77
CA VAL A 51 10.97 -13.55 12.80
C VAL A 51 10.98 -14.52 14.00
N LEU A 52 10.39 -15.71 13.85
CA LEU A 52 10.18 -16.65 14.96
C LEU A 52 11.48 -17.01 15.67
N GLU A 53 12.56 -17.18 14.91
CA GLU A 53 13.88 -17.53 15.44
C GLU A 53 14.33 -16.49 16.47
N GLN A 54 14.21 -15.20 16.13
CA GLN A 54 14.56 -14.07 17.00
C GLN A 54 13.64 -14.03 18.23
N LEU A 55 12.33 -14.18 18.03
CA LEU A 55 11.36 -14.14 19.13
C LEU A 55 11.58 -15.28 20.14
N LEU A 56 11.89 -16.48 19.65
CA LEU A 56 12.22 -17.65 20.48
C LEU A 56 13.58 -17.50 21.17
N TYR A 57 14.61 -17.05 20.44
CA TYR A 57 15.96 -16.88 20.96
C TYR A 57 15.99 -15.88 22.11
N HIS A 58 15.34 -14.73 21.94
CA HIS A 58 15.24 -13.68 22.96
C HIS A 58 14.11 -13.89 23.98
N ARG A 59 13.43 -15.04 23.94
CA ARG A 59 12.44 -15.46 24.95
C ARG A 59 11.25 -14.50 25.05
N PHE A 60 10.90 -13.85 23.95
CA PHE A 60 9.63 -13.15 23.80
C PHE A 60 8.51 -14.16 23.56
N THR A 61 8.62 -14.95 22.50
CA THR A 61 7.70 -16.07 22.24
C THR A 61 8.23 -17.32 22.93
N TYR A 62 7.31 -18.10 23.51
CA TYR A 62 7.59 -19.40 24.10
C TYR A 62 6.93 -20.50 23.30
N VAL A 63 7.52 -21.69 23.37
CA VAL A 63 7.06 -22.86 22.66
C VAL A 63 7.06 -24.07 23.59
N PHE A 64 5.94 -24.80 23.63
CA PHE A 64 5.77 -26.01 24.44
C PHE A 64 4.98 -27.07 23.66
N PRO A 65 5.14 -28.37 23.97
CA PRO A 65 4.19 -29.38 23.51
C PRO A 65 2.77 -29.00 23.91
N VAL A 66 1.79 -29.20 23.03
CA VAL A 66 0.39 -28.84 23.31
C VAL A 66 -0.15 -29.53 24.58
N GLN A 67 0.40 -30.70 24.93
CA GLN A 67 0.03 -31.44 26.14
C GLN A 67 0.43 -30.72 27.44
N GLU A 68 1.33 -29.73 27.36
CA GLU A 68 1.69 -28.88 28.50
C GLU A 68 0.73 -27.70 28.70
N HIS A 69 -0.28 -27.53 27.83
CA HIS A 69 -1.30 -26.49 28.02
C HIS A 69 -2.01 -26.67 29.38
N PRO A 70 -2.22 -25.61 30.19
CA PRO A 70 -2.82 -25.73 31.52
C PRO A 70 -4.22 -26.38 31.55
N ASP A 71 -4.97 -26.25 30.46
CA ASP A 71 -6.30 -26.86 30.29
C ASP A 71 -6.30 -28.18 29.51
N TYR A 72 -5.14 -28.74 29.16
CA TYR A 72 -5.04 -29.91 28.30
C TYR A 72 -5.88 -31.08 28.83
N GLU A 73 -5.70 -31.45 30.10
CA GLU A 73 -6.44 -32.58 30.70
C GLU A 73 -7.95 -32.34 30.75
N ALA A 74 -8.40 -31.10 30.92
CA ALA A 74 -9.82 -30.76 30.97
C ALA A 74 -10.47 -30.74 29.57
N ASN A 75 -9.69 -30.45 28.52
CA ASN A 75 -10.15 -30.31 27.14
C ASN A 75 -9.39 -31.23 26.18
N LYS A 76 -9.07 -32.44 26.64
CA LYS A 76 -8.20 -33.38 25.92
C LYS A 76 -8.68 -33.70 24.51
N GLU A 77 -9.99 -33.88 24.33
CA GLU A 77 -10.58 -34.13 23.01
C GLU A 77 -10.39 -32.95 22.05
N TYR A 78 -10.45 -31.71 22.52
CA TYR A 78 -10.18 -30.55 21.68
C TYR A 78 -8.70 -30.54 21.26
N PHE A 79 -7.77 -30.59 22.23
CA PHE A 79 -6.34 -30.51 21.93
C PHE A 79 -5.80 -31.69 21.12
N ASP A 80 -6.33 -32.90 21.32
CA ASP A 80 -5.94 -34.09 20.55
C ASP A 80 -6.44 -34.06 19.10
N ASN A 81 -7.42 -33.21 18.79
CA ASN A 81 -7.97 -33.04 17.45
C ASN A 81 -7.42 -31.82 16.70
N LEU A 82 -6.54 -31.02 17.33
CA LEU A 82 -5.85 -29.92 16.67
C LEU A 82 -4.93 -30.45 15.57
N HIS A 83 -4.91 -29.76 14.43
CA HIS A 83 -4.12 -30.12 13.27
C HIS A 83 -3.70 -28.87 12.48
N GLY A 84 -2.65 -28.97 11.67
CA GLY A 84 -2.15 -27.85 10.89
C GLY A 84 -1.80 -26.64 11.77
N TYR A 85 -2.34 -25.48 11.40
CA TYR A 85 -2.25 -24.21 12.12
C TYR A 85 -3.63 -23.81 12.64
N GLU A 86 -3.74 -23.59 13.95
CA GLU A 86 -4.99 -23.19 14.61
C GLU A 86 -4.72 -22.16 15.70
N THR A 87 -5.58 -21.16 15.85
CA THR A 87 -5.51 -20.23 16.99
C THR A 87 -6.15 -20.85 18.22
N ILE A 88 -5.52 -20.63 19.37
CA ILE A 88 -6.00 -21.13 20.67
C ILE A 88 -6.66 -19.96 21.39
N CYS A 89 -7.98 -20.06 21.57
CA CYS A 89 -8.73 -19.08 22.34
C CYS A 89 -8.61 -19.33 23.85
N ARG A 90 -8.92 -18.29 24.64
CA ARG A 90 -8.93 -18.33 26.11
C ARG A 90 -9.65 -19.57 26.67
N VAL A 91 -10.80 -19.90 26.09
CA VAL A 91 -11.63 -21.07 26.41
C VAL A 91 -11.48 -22.07 25.26
N PRO A 92 -10.70 -23.15 25.45
CA PRO A 92 -10.45 -24.15 24.41
C PRO A 92 -11.76 -24.78 23.89
N GLY A 93 -11.90 -24.88 22.57
CA GLY A 93 -13.05 -25.50 21.91
C GLY A 93 -14.32 -24.64 21.84
N LEU A 94 -14.28 -23.39 22.31
CA LEU A 94 -15.32 -22.40 22.07
C LEU A 94 -14.90 -21.48 20.92
N ASP A 95 -15.87 -21.08 20.09
CA ASP A 95 -15.65 -20.14 18.98
C ASP A 95 -15.05 -18.82 19.49
N TRP A 96 -14.23 -18.19 18.64
CA TRP A 96 -13.64 -16.89 18.91
C TRP A 96 -14.71 -15.83 19.16
N ASP A 97 -14.50 -15.04 20.21
CA ASP A 97 -15.28 -13.84 20.55
C ASP A 97 -14.29 -12.82 21.10
N GLY A 98 -13.94 -11.80 20.32
CA GLY A 98 -12.84 -10.89 20.64
C GLY A 98 -12.87 -10.28 22.05
N GLU A 99 -14.05 -10.11 22.67
CA GLU A 99 -14.17 -9.59 24.03
C GLU A 99 -14.13 -10.69 25.10
N ASN A 100 -14.91 -11.78 24.91
CA ASN A 100 -15.09 -12.80 25.95
C ASN A 100 -14.19 -14.02 25.80
N ASN A 101 -13.80 -14.35 24.57
CA ASN A 101 -12.97 -15.49 24.19
C ASN A 101 -11.92 -15.10 23.12
N PRO A 102 -10.98 -14.18 23.45
CA PRO A 102 -9.93 -13.79 22.53
C PRO A 102 -8.91 -14.91 22.33
N GLU A 103 -8.08 -14.73 21.31
CA GLU A 103 -6.91 -15.58 21.06
C GLU A 103 -5.86 -15.35 22.16
N VAL A 104 -5.29 -16.42 22.68
CA VAL A 104 -4.27 -16.39 23.75
C VAL A 104 -3.00 -17.16 23.39
N GLY A 105 -3.02 -17.88 22.28
CA GLY A 105 -1.88 -18.63 21.78
C GLY A 105 -2.17 -19.21 20.40
N ILE A 106 -1.17 -19.90 19.86
CA ILE A 106 -1.22 -20.50 18.53
C ILE A 106 -0.80 -21.95 18.66
N PHE A 107 -1.52 -22.85 18.01
CA PHE A 107 -1.07 -24.21 17.77
C PHE A 107 -0.50 -24.31 16.36
N CYS A 108 0.63 -25.03 16.23
CA CYS A 108 1.01 -25.56 14.94
C CYS A 108 1.69 -26.93 15.02
N HIS A 109 1.40 -27.77 14.03
CA HIS A 109 2.18 -28.96 13.72
C HIS A 109 3.19 -28.73 12.58
N PRO A 110 4.51 -28.74 12.85
CA PRO A 110 5.53 -28.40 11.86
C PRO A 110 5.55 -29.25 10.57
N GLU A 111 5.10 -30.51 10.63
CA GLU A 111 5.04 -31.39 9.45
C GLU A 111 3.79 -31.16 8.55
N GLU A 112 2.78 -30.44 9.04
CA GLU A 112 1.50 -30.32 8.33
C GLU A 112 1.36 -29.00 7.56
N GLU A 113 1.97 -27.92 8.04
CA GLU A 113 1.77 -26.57 7.46
C GLU A 113 3.08 -25.75 7.27
N TRP A 114 4.23 -26.16 7.84
CA TRP A 114 5.37 -25.24 8.07
C TRP A 114 6.66 -25.53 7.28
N SER A 115 6.68 -26.46 6.33
CA SER A 115 7.91 -26.82 5.61
C SER A 115 8.60 -25.63 4.93
N ASP A 116 7.85 -24.57 4.61
CA ASP A 116 8.30 -23.46 3.79
C ASP A 116 8.72 -22.22 4.60
N TYR A 117 8.30 -22.10 5.87
CA TYR A 117 8.48 -20.89 6.69
C TYR A 117 9.46 -21.03 7.85
N VAL A 118 9.81 -22.26 8.27
CA VAL A 118 10.64 -22.44 9.47
C VAL A 118 11.83 -23.33 9.18
N THR A 119 13.02 -22.73 9.10
CA THR A 119 14.28 -23.44 8.84
C THR A 119 15.02 -23.86 10.12
N SER A 120 14.58 -23.38 11.29
CA SER A 120 15.32 -23.42 12.55
C SER A 120 14.43 -23.71 13.77
N ILE A 121 13.71 -24.86 13.77
CA ILE A 121 13.09 -25.39 15.00
C ILE A 121 14.12 -26.26 15.75
N PRO A 122 14.29 -26.11 17.08
CA PRO A 122 15.09 -27.03 17.88
C PRO A 122 14.64 -28.49 17.63
N PRO A 123 15.55 -29.42 17.26
CA PRO A 123 15.17 -30.77 16.85
C PRO A 123 14.30 -31.54 17.84
N GLU A 124 14.42 -31.25 19.13
CA GLU A 124 13.64 -31.82 20.22
C GLU A 124 12.16 -31.39 20.23
N LEU A 125 11.82 -30.32 19.51
CA LEU A 125 10.48 -29.76 19.35
C LEU A 125 9.82 -30.19 18.01
N LEU A 126 10.55 -30.87 17.13
CA LEU A 126 9.99 -31.43 15.91
C LEU A 126 8.94 -32.52 16.24
N ASN A 127 7.84 -32.52 15.48
CA ASN A 127 6.83 -33.60 15.44
C ASN A 127 5.97 -33.80 16.70
N LYS A 128 5.67 -32.71 17.44
CA LYS A 128 4.95 -32.81 18.72
C LYS A 128 3.64 -32.04 18.81
N GLY A 129 3.25 -31.27 17.80
CA GLY A 129 2.14 -30.32 17.91
C GLY A 129 2.47 -29.25 18.96
N MET A 130 2.83 -28.07 18.50
CA MET A 130 3.48 -27.07 19.33
C MET A 130 2.54 -25.92 19.64
N LEU A 131 2.51 -25.53 20.90
CA LEU A 131 1.81 -24.38 21.43
C LEU A 131 2.79 -23.21 21.53
N TYR A 132 2.44 -22.08 20.92
CA TYR A 132 3.17 -20.83 20.94
C TYR A 132 2.36 -19.75 21.65
N PHE A 133 3.05 -18.91 22.42
CA PHE A 133 2.46 -17.72 23.05
C PHE A 133 3.53 -16.74 23.49
N ASP A 134 3.15 -15.48 23.58
CA ASP A 134 4.08 -14.39 23.88
C ASP A 134 4.15 -14.05 25.36
N ALA A 135 5.33 -13.57 25.76
CA ALA A 135 5.59 -13.00 27.07
C ALA A 135 4.62 -11.86 27.39
N GLY A 136 4.01 -11.91 28.58
CA GLY A 136 3.02 -10.91 29.01
C GLY A 136 1.60 -11.17 28.53
N GLY A 137 1.38 -12.16 27.65
CA GLY A 137 0.04 -12.62 27.27
C GLY A 137 -0.62 -13.47 28.35
N GLU A 138 -1.94 -13.65 28.23
CA GLU A 138 -2.74 -14.40 29.23
C GLU A 138 -2.26 -15.84 29.40
N LEU A 139 -1.95 -16.55 28.31
CA LEU A 139 -1.45 -17.92 28.38
C LEU A 139 -0.07 -17.99 29.03
N TRP A 140 0.81 -17.01 28.77
CA TRP A 140 2.10 -16.88 29.46
C TRP A 140 1.91 -16.75 30.98
N GLU A 141 0.99 -15.89 31.43
CA GLU A 141 0.70 -15.71 32.87
C GLU A 141 0.28 -17.03 33.52
N ARG A 142 -0.49 -17.86 32.82
CA ARG A 142 -0.92 -19.18 33.29
C ARG A 142 0.26 -20.15 33.39
N PHE A 143 1.17 -20.14 32.43
CA PHE A 143 2.42 -20.92 32.50
C PHE A 143 3.34 -20.44 33.64
N VAL A 144 3.35 -19.16 33.97
CA VAL A 144 4.03 -18.64 35.17
C VAL A 144 3.34 -19.14 36.45
N ALA A 145 2.00 -19.06 36.51
CA ALA A 145 1.22 -19.46 37.67
C ALA A 145 1.35 -20.96 38.01
N THR A 146 1.51 -21.80 36.99
CA THR A 146 1.78 -23.26 37.18
C THR A 146 3.21 -23.55 37.61
N GLY A 147 4.10 -22.55 37.62
CA GLY A 147 5.52 -22.71 37.89
C GLY A 147 6.31 -23.31 36.72
N ARG A 148 5.70 -23.38 35.52
CA ARG A 148 6.35 -23.91 34.33
C ARG A 148 7.37 -22.94 33.75
N LEU A 149 7.06 -21.64 33.82
CA LEU A 149 7.99 -20.54 33.57
C LEU A 149 8.41 -19.95 34.92
N THR A 150 9.72 -19.73 35.10
CA THR A 150 10.29 -19.27 36.37
C THR A 150 11.46 -18.30 36.15
N GLY A 151 11.91 -17.64 37.21
CA GLY A 151 13.08 -16.76 37.14
C GLY A 151 12.84 -15.55 36.22
N LYS A 152 13.75 -15.31 35.27
CA LYS A 152 13.63 -14.21 34.29
C LYS A 152 12.45 -14.41 33.34
N ASP A 153 12.17 -15.65 32.93
CA ASP A 153 11.09 -15.97 31.99
C ASP A 153 9.70 -15.66 32.58
N ALA A 154 9.59 -15.66 33.92
CA ALA A 154 8.39 -15.29 34.66
C ALA A 154 8.23 -13.78 34.96
N GLN A 155 9.23 -12.97 34.61
CA GLN A 155 9.11 -11.51 34.72
C GLN A 155 8.38 -10.97 33.49
N PRO A 156 7.35 -10.10 33.65
CA PRO A 156 6.66 -9.52 32.51
C PRO A 156 7.62 -8.59 31.73
N PRO A 157 7.50 -8.53 30.39
CA PRO A 157 8.20 -7.54 29.58
C PRO A 157 7.88 -6.12 30.07
N LYS A 158 8.85 -5.21 29.93
CA LYS A 158 8.64 -3.80 30.24
C LYS A 158 8.13 -3.06 29.01
N GLU A 159 7.29 -2.06 29.22
CA GLU A 159 6.97 -1.11 28.18
C GLU A 159 8.18 -0.21 27.89
N ILE A 160 8.67 -0.26 26.67
CA ILE A 160 9.71 0.63 26.14
C ILE A 160 9.03 1.54 25.09
N PRO A 161 9.23 2.87 25.15
CA PRO A 161 8.63 3.79 24.17
C PRO A 161 9.03 3.46 22.74
N LEU A 162 8.05 3.43 21.82
CA LEU A 162 8.27 2.98 20.45
C LEU A 162 9.28 3.86 19.70
N GLU A 163 9.29 5.16 19.96
CA GLU A 163 10.24 6.09 19.36
C GLU A 163 11.70 5.81 19.75
N GLU A 164 11.95 5.26 20.94
CA GLU A 164 13.29 4.83 21.36
C GLU A 164 13.72 3.55 20.62
N ILE A 165 12.78 2.61 20.46
CA ILE A 165 12.98 1.36 19.72
C ILE A 165 13.29 1.67 18.25
N ILE A 166 12.49 2.54 17.62
CA ILE A 166 12.70 2.95 16.22
C ILE A 166 14.07 3.59 16.07
N LEU A 167 14.43 4.56 16.91
CA LEU A 167 15.74 5.20 16.83
C LEU A 167 16.90 4.18 16.91
N LEU A 168 16.81 3.20 17.82
CA LEU A 168 17.83 2.15 17.93
C LEU A 168 17.90 1.29 16.67
N ALA A 169 16.76 0.88 16.12
CA ALA A 169 16.68 0.10 14.89
C ALA A 169 17.25 0.89 13.68
N LEU A 170 16.95 2.18 13.56
CA LEU A 170 17.50 3.02 12.49
C LEU A 170 19.01 3.15 12.60
N ASN A 171 19.54 3.41 13.80
CA ASN A 171 20.99 3.47 14.03
C ASN A 171 21.68 2.14 13.70
N ALA A 172 21.07 1.00 14.03
CA ALA A 172 21.59 -0.31 13.66
C ALA A 172 21.61 -0.50 12.13
N SER A 173 20.54 -0.09 11.46
CA SER A 173 20.39 -0.21 10.00
C SER A 173 21.41 0.64 9.23
N LEU A 174 21.70 1.85 9.72
CA LEU A 174 22.73 2.74 9.16
C LEU A 174 24.13 2.12 9.21
N LEU A 175 24.43 1.35 10.27
CA LEU A 175 25.75 0.74 10.45
C LEU A 175 25.97 -0.51 9.61
N GLN A 176 24.89 -1.21 9.24
CA GLN A 176 24.97 -2.48 8.54
C GLN A 176 24.98 -2.32 7.02
N GLU A 177 23.98 -1.65 6.44
CA GLU A 177 23.79 -1.62 4.98
C GLU A 177 23.20 -0.30 4.43
N GLU A 178 23.08 0.77 5.25
CA GLU A 178 22.40 2.03 4.87
C GLU A 178 20.98 1.76 4.30
N ASP A 179 20.18 0.96 5.02
CA ASP A 179 18.81 0.63 4.62
C ASP A 179 17.87 1.84 4.71
N THR A 180 17.88 2.63 3.63
CA THR A 180 17.01 3.80 3.43
C THR A 180 15.54 3.43 3.30
N GLN A 181 15.22 2.18 2.96
CA GLN A 181 13.84 1.71 2.86
C GLN A 181 13.23 1.59 4.25
N LEU A 182 13.88 0.93 5.21
CA LEU A 182 13.40 0.86 6.59
C LEU A 182 13.30 2.25 7.23
N ILE A 183 14.28 3.13 7.00
CA ILE A 183 14.24 4.52 7.49
C ILE A 183 12.99 5.25 6.95
N SER A 184 12.71 5.13 5.65
CA SER A 184 11.53 5.76 5.04
C SER A 184 10.22 5.23 5.62
N ILE A 185 10.06 3.90 5.75
CA ILE A 185 8.85 3.28 6.30
C ILE A 185 8.67 3.75 7.75
N CYS A 186 9.76 3.77 8.53
CA CYS A 186 9.70 4.18 9.92
C CYS A 186 9.27 5.64 10.09
N TYR A 187 9.81 6.52 9.24
CA TYR A 187 9.48 7.92 9.25
C TYR A 187 8.01 8.18 8.89
N ALA A 188 7.45 7.42 7.95
CA ALA A 188 6.03 7.52 7.59
C ALA A 188 5.08 6.95 8.66
N LEU A 189 5.54 6.00 9.50
CA LEU A 189 4.69 5.33 10.49
C LEU A 189 4.39 6.17 11.74
N ILE A 190 5.32 7.04 12.14
CA ILE A 190 5.28 7.71 13.46
C ILE A 190 3.97 8.50 13.67
N PRO A 191 3.40 9.19 12.67
CA PRO A 191 2.09 9.81 12.81
C PRO A 191 0.97 8.81 13.11
N SER A 192 0.99 7.60 12.52
CA SER A 192 0.04 6.51 12.84
C SER A 192 0.20 6.01 14.28
N TYR A 193 1.42 6.02 14.83
CA TYR A 193 1.62 5.79 16.27
C TYR A 193 1.04 6.94 17.11
N VAL A 194 1.25 8.18 16.70
CA VAL A 194 0.86 9.38 17.47
C VAL A 194 -0.66 9.55 17.55
N VAL A 195 -1.42 9.15 16.52
CA VAL A 195 -2.90 9.19 16.58
C VAL A 195 -3.50 8.29 17.65
N THR A 196 -2.75 7.30 18.14
CA THR A 196 -3.17 6.46 19.28
C THR A 196 -2.99 7.13 20.64
N LYS A 197 -2.30 8.27 20.70
CA LYS A 197 -1.98 9.00 21.94
C LYS A 197 -3.01 10.09 22.24
N GLN A 198 -3.13 10.49 23.51
CA GLN A 198 -4.00 11.60 23.86
C GLN A 198 -3.39 12.93 23.36
N PRO A 199 -4.21 13.88 22.87
CA PRO A 199 -3.71 15.17 22.37
C PRO A 199 -2.77 15.92 23.34
N ALA A 200 -2.99 15.77 24.65
CA ALA A 200 -2.16 16.39 25.68
C ALA A 200 -0.72 15.85 25.76
N GLU A 201 -0.44 14.67 25.18
CA GLU A 201 0.88 14.03 25.17
C GLU A 201 1.76 14.51 24.00
N LEU A 202 1.15 15.00 22.91
CA LEU A 202 1.84 15.37 21.67
C LEU A 202 2.91 16.45 21.86
N PRO A 203 2.69 17.53 22.64
CA PRO A 203 3.73 18.51 22.88
C PRO A 203 4.98 17.93 23.55
N ALA A 204 4.83 16.89 24.38
CA ALA A 204 5.98 16.22 25.00
C ALA A 204 6.72 15.34 23.99
N LEU A 205 6.00 14.67 23.09
CA LEU A 205 6.60 13.90 21.98
C LEU A 205 7.40 14.79 21.02
N MET A 206 6.93 16.00 20.73
CA MET A 206 7.69 16.97 19.91
C MET A 206 8.98 17.46 20.58
N GLN A 207 9.13 17.28 21.89
CA GLN A 207 10.36 17.58 22.65
C GLN A 207 11.17 16.30 22.94
N ASN A 208 10.66 15.13 22.54
CA ASN A 208 11.34 13.86 22.75
C ASN A 208 12.62 13.82 21.90
N LYS A 209 13.73 13.47 22.54
CA LYS A 209 15.05 13.42 21.89
C LYS A 209 15.08 12.44 20.72
N SER A 210 14.47 11.26 20.88
CA SER A 210 14.45 10.22 19.86
C SER A 210 13.72 10.67 18.60
N MET A 211 12.60 11.37 18.77
CA MET A 211 11.84 11.92 17.63
C MET A 211 12.69 12.93 16.82
N HIS A 212 13.44 13.80 17.50
CA HIS A 212 14.35 14.72 16.83
C HIS A 212 15.48 13.99 16.09
N GLU A 213 16.13 13.01 16.71
CA GLU A 213 17.21 12.25 16.08
C GLU A 213 16.72 11.46 14.86
N ILE A 214 15.52 10.87 14.92
CA ILE A 214 14.92 10.20 13.77
C ILE A 214 14.75 11.18 12.60
N ARG A 215 14.27 12.41 12.86
CA ARG A 215 14.12 13.44 11.82
C ARG A 215 15.48 13.83 11.21
N GLU A 216 16.53 13.90 12.01
CA GLU A 216 17.89 14.19 11.53
C GLU A 216 18.42 13.05 10.64
N ILE A 217 18.28 11.79 11.08
CA ILE A 217 18.66 10.60 10.30
C ILE A 217 17.99 10.61 8.93
N VAL A 218 16.70 10.93 8.88
CA VAL A 218 15.92 10.98 7.63
C VAL A 218 16.48 12.00 6.65
N ILE A 219 16.98 13.13 7.14
CA ILE A 219 17.62 14.16 6.31
C ILE A 219 19.01 13.75 5.88
N ASP A 220 19.83 13.26 6.80
CA ASP A 220 21.22 12.88 6.53
C ASP A 220 21.32 11.73 5.52
N THR A 221 20.28 10.88 5.47
CA THR A 221 20.20 9.74 4.54
C THR A 221 19.40 10.01 3.27
N ASP A 222 18.86 11.22 3.09
CA ASP A 222 17.91 11.53 2.01
C ASP A 222 16.68 10.58 1.98
N ALA A 223 16.36 9.88 3.08
CA ALA A 223 15.26 8.91 3.12
C ALA A 223 13.88 9.58 2.95
N CYS A 224 13.74 10.88 3.25
CA CYS A 224 12.54 11.65 2.94
C CYS A 224 12.24 11.74 1.44
N ARG A 225 13.22 11.44 0.58
CA ARG A 225 13.06 11.46 -0.88
C ARG A 225 12.44 10.20 -1.44
N TYR A 226 12.46 9.12 -0.66
CA TYR A 226 11.98 7.82 -1.08
C TYR A 226 10.53 7.65 -0.64
N ASN A 227 9.62 7.57 -1.60
CA ASN A 227 8.28 7.07 -1.34
C ASN A 227 8.27 5.57 -1.60
N ASN A 228 7.91 4.79 -0.60
CA ASN A 228 7.81 3.35 -0.71
C ASN A 228 6.48 2.89 -1.36
N ASP A 229 5.53 3.81 -1.58
CA ASP A 229 4.18 3.58 -2.13
C ASP A 229 3.46 2.40 -1.43
N TYR A 230 3.78 2.16 -0.15
CA TYR A 230 3.37 0.97 0.57
C TYR A 230 2.36 1.29 1.67
N GLY A 231 1.08 1.20 1.30
CA GLY A 231 -0.06 1.27 2.23
C GLY A 231 -0.08 2.53 3.09
N TYR A 232 -0.44 2.38 4.36
CA TYR A 232 -0.43 3.46 5.35
C TYR A 232 0.98 3.99 5.71
N CYS A 233 2.04 3.35 5.22
CA CYS A 233 3.44 3.76 5.44
C CYS A 233 4.04 4.52 4.25
N GLN A 234 3.22 4.94 3.28
CA GLN A 234 3.67 5.83 2.19
C GLN A 234 3.98 7.24 2.70
N MET A 235 4.93 7.92 2.04
CA MET A 235 5.16 9.34 2.31
C MET A 235 3.98 10.17 1.78
N PRO A 236 3.43 11.10 2.59
CA PRO A 236 2.31 11.91 2.14
C PRO A 236 2.69 12.83 1.00
N SER A 237 1.78 12.98 0.04
CA SER A 237 1.87 13.94 -1.05
C SER A 237 1.78 15.38 -0.53
N PRO A 238 2.19 16.38 -1.34
CA PRO A 238 2.03 17.78 -0.98
C PRO A 238 0.58 18.21 -0.70
N GLU A 239 -0.41 17.56 -1.32
CA GLU A 239 -1.84 17.84 -1.11
C GLU A 239 -2.34 17.27 0.22
N GLU A 240 -1.97 16.02 0.53
CA GLU A 240 -2.31 15.39 1.82
C GLU A 240 -1.67 16.11 3.02
N LEU A 241 -0.51 16.73 2.83
CA LEU A 241 0.13 17.59 3.85
C LEU A 241 -0.48 18.99 3.97
N ALA A 242 -1.20 19.46 2.95
CA ALA A 242 -1.82 20.78 2.93
C ALA A 242 -3.22 20.75 3.59
N ASP A 243 -3.98 19.69 3.31
CA ASP A 243 -5.36 19.53 3.80
C ASP A 243 -5.47 18.46 4.92
N TYR A 244 -4.32 17.99 5.44
CA TYR A 244 -4.18 16.99 6.52
C TYR A 244 -5.01 15.71 6.35
N THR A 245 -5.29 15.33 5.10
CA THR A 245 -6.15 14.19 4.76
C THR A 245 -5.49 12.84 5.01
N LEU A 246 -4.15 12.79 5.16
CA LEU A 246 -3.38 11.56 5.42
C LEU A 246 -3.90 10.74 6.60
N LEU A 247 -4.34 11.42 7.66
CA LEU A 247 -4.77 10.82 8.92
C LEU A 247 -6.24 11.15 9.25
N ASP A 248 -7.01 11.63 8.27
CA ASP A 248 -8.39 12.11 8.46
C ASP A 248 -8.50 13.13 9.62
N ILE A 249 -7.56 14.08 9.66
CA ILE A 249 -7.45 15.05 10.76
C ILE A 249 -8.45 16.18 10.55
N ASP A 250 -9.36 16.36 11.51
CA ASP A 250 -10.19 17.56 11.60
C ASP A 250 -9.38 18.69 12.27
N GLU A 251 -8.86 19.62 11.46
CA GLU A 251 -7.97 20.70 11.91
C GLU A 251 -8.56 21.54 13.06
N GLU A 252 -9.87 21.79 13.03
CA GLU A 252 -10.54 22.58 14.06
C GLU A 252 -10.67 21.82 15.38
N LYS A 253 -10.79 20.49 15.30
CA LYS A 253 -10.98 19.62 16.47
C LYS A 253 -9.69 19.02 17.03
N MET A 254 -8.60 19.00 16.25
CA MET A 254 -7.34 18.32 16.60
C MET A 254 -6.08 19.19 16.37
N PRO A 255 -6.00 20.41 16.95
CA PRO A 255 -4.90 21.33 16.67
C PRO A 255 -3.53 20.83 17.14
N GLU A 256 -3.45 20.02 18.20
CA GLU A 256 -2.20 19.42 18.65
C GLU A 256 -1.65 18.39 17.64
N LEU A 257 -2.53 17.64 16.99
CA LEU A 257 -2.15 16.65 15.98
C LEU A 257 -1.67 17.33 14.69
N VAL A 258 -2.36 18.40 14.27
CA VAL A 258 -1.90 19.26 13.17
C VAL A 258 -0.49 19.79 13.44
N ALA A 259 -0.26 20.35 14.64
CA ALA A 259 1.06 20.87 15.02
C ALA A 259 2.15 19.79 15.02
N PHE A 260 1.81 18.57 15.45
CA PHE A 260 2.73 17.44 15.41
C PHE A 260 3.09 17.05 13.97
N VAL A 261 2.09 16.89 13.09
CA VAL A 261 2.28 16.49 11.69
C VAL A 261 3.09 17.53 10.93
N ASP A 262 2.81 18.82 11.13
CA ASP A 262 3.58 19.93 10.53
C ASP A 262 5.04 19.90 10.94
N TRP A 263 5.29 19.71 12.23
CA TRP A 263 6.64 19.63 12.76
C TRP A 263 7.36 18.37 12.27
N TRP A 264 6.69 17.22 12.30
CA TRP A 264 7.28 15.94 11.91
C TRP A 264 7.75 15.96 10.46
N TYR A 265 6.85 16.35 9.55
CA TYR A 265 7.06 16.37 8.10
C TYR A 265 7.67 17.65 7.54
N GLU A 266 8.06 18.63 8.36
CA GLU A 266 8.80 19.82 7.90
C GLU A 266 9.95 19.49 6.91
N PRO A 267 10.81 18.47 7.16
CA PRO A 267 11.91 18.18 6.24
C PRO A 267 11.42 17.69 4.87
N LEU A 268 10.34 16.90 4.84
CA LEU A 268 9.67 16.48 3.61
C LEU A 268 8.99 17.67 2.89
N LYS A 269 8.38 18.59 3.65
CA LYS A 269 7.80 19.83 3.10
C LYS A 269 8.89 20.72 2.46
N MET A 270 10.06 20.85 3.10
CA MET A 270 11.21 21.55 2.53
C MET A 270 11.70 20.88 1.25
N TYR A 271 11.82 19.56 1.25
CA TYR A 271 12.17 18.80 0.07
C TYR A 271 11.19 19.03 -1.10
N TYR A 272 9.88 19.03 -0.83
CA TYR A 272 8.87 19.35 -1.83
C TYR A 272 8.97 20.80 -2.32
N ALA A 273 9.31 21.75 -1.45
CA ALA A 273 9.54 23.14 -1.85
C ALA A 273 10.77 23.30 -2.77
N GLU A 274 11.84 22.54 -2.52
CA GLU A 274 13.03 22.49 -3.39
C GLU A 274 12.71 21.89 -4.78
N ARG A 275 11.98 20.77 -4.81
CA ARG A 275 11.45 20.14 -6.03
C ARG A 275 10.47 21.06 -6.80
N GLY A 276 9.69 21.85 -6.06
CA GLY A 276 8.76 22.86 -6.56
C GLY A 276 9.39 23.97 -7.41
N SER A 277 10.72 24.10 -7.42
CA SER A 277 11.42 25.19 -8.09
C SER A 277 11.83 24.89 -9.54
N HIS A 278 11.68 23.66 -10.01
CA HIS A 278 12.15 23.23 -11.34
C HIS A 278 11.03 22.56 -12.18
N PRO A 279 10.61 23.15 -13.31
CA PRO A 279 9.57 22.59 -14.19
C PRO A 279 9.87 21.18 -14.70
N GLU A 280 11.15 20.83 -14.86
CA GLU A 280 11.61 19.54 -15.37
C GLU A 280 11.30 18.40 -14.40
N TYR A 281 11.38 18.68 -13.09
CA TYR A 281 11.09 17.69 -12.05
C TYR A 281 9.62 17.25 -12.11
N TRP A 282 8.68 18.21 -12.16
CA TRP A 282 7.25 17.90 -12.27
C TRP A 282 6.91 17.21 -13.59
N THR A 283 7.58 17.60 -14.68
CA THR A 283 7.42 16.93 -15.99
C THR A 283 7.86 15.48 -15.92
N GLN A 284 9.00 15.19 -15.28
CA GLN A 284 9.51 13.83 -15.14
C GLN A 284 8.60 12.97 -14.27
N LEU A 285 8.17 13.46 -13.11
CA LEU A 285 7.28 12.72 -12.22
C LEU A 285 5.93 12.43 -12.88
N ALA A 286 5.38 13.42 -13.60
CA ALA A 286 4.16 13.23 -14.39
C ALA A 286 4.36 12.21 -15.52
N HIS A 287 5.55 12.19 -16.15
CA HIS A 287 5.89 11.20 -17.17
C HIS A 287 5.99 9.79 -16.59
N GLU A 288 6.58 9.61 -15.41
CA GLU A 288 6.64 8.33 -14.70
C GLU A 288 5.24 7.84 -14.30
N THR A 289 4.38 8.74 -13.82
CA THR A 289 2.96 8.45 -13.54
C THR A 289 2.22 8.05 -14.81
N MET A 290 2.42 8.77 -15.91
CA MET A 290 1.87 8.44 -17.23
C MET A 290 2.40 7.11 -17.77
N LYS A 291 3.67 6.78 -17.50
CA LYS A 291 4.25 5.48 -17.85
C LYS A 291 3.58 4.36 -17.06
N ALA A 292 3.33 4.56 -15.76
CA ALA A 292 2.60 3.58 -14.95
C ALA A 292 1.14 3.41 -15.42
N ILE A 293 0.44 4.50 -15.76
CA ILE A 293 -0.87 4.44 -16.42
C ILE A 293 -0.73 3.65 -17.73
N ASN A 294 0.26 3.97 -18.55
CA ASN A 294 0.56 3.33 -19.82
C ASN A 294 1.09 1.89 -19.71
N GLU A 295 1.53 1.41 -18.55
CA GLU A 295 1.97 0.03 -18.30
C GLU A 295 0.82 -0.81 -17.74
N GLN A 296 0.02 -0.26 -16.82
CA GLN A 296 -1.28 -0.82 -16.44
C GLN A 296 -2.17 -0.99 -17.67
N ARG A 297 -2.01 -0.05 -18.60
CA ARG A 297 -2.45 -0.14 -19.99
C ARG A 297 -1.64 -1.20 -20.74
N GLY A 298 -0.35 -0.99 -20.99
CA GLY A 298 0.61 -1.58 -21.95
C GLY A 298 0.82 -3.09 -21.98
N ASN A 299 0.01 -3.83 -21.24
CA ASN A 299 -0.56 -5.08 -21.75
C ASN A 299 -1.60 -4.83 -22.89
N LEU A 300 -1.90 -3.58 -23.27
CA LEU A 300 -2.91 -3.09 -24.20
C LEU A 300 -2.44 -3.17 -25.67
N ASP A 301 -2.32 -4.39 -26.20
CA ASP A 301 -3.08 -4.64 -27.43
C ASP A 301 -4.56 -4.52 -27.01
N TYR A 302 -5.47 -3.94 -27.79
CA TYR A 302 -6.88 -3.82 -27.33
C TYR A 302 -7.52 -5.20 -27.07
N LYS A 303 -6.86 -6.27 -27.54
CA LYS A 303 -7.16 -7.67 -27.21
C LYS A 303 -6.54 -8.18 -25.89
N HIS A 304 -5.60 -7.47 -25.26
CA HIS A 304 -4.68 -8.02 -24.25
C HIS A 304 -4.48 -7.18 -22.96
N SER A 305 -5.15 -6.06 -22.68
CA SER A 305 -5.00 -5.47 -21.32
C SER A 305 -5.71 -6.25 -20.23
N PRO A 306 -5.48 -6.10 -18.93
CA PRO A 306 -6.31 -6.77 -17.92
C PRO A 306 -7.80 -6.45 -18.07
N ILE A 307 -8.16 -5.25 -18.55
CA ILE A 307 -9.53 -4.89 -18.96
C ILE A 307 -9.89 -5.56 -20.29
N GLY A 308 -9.01 -5.54 -21.29
CA GLY A 308 -9.16 -6.14 -22.62
C GLY A 308 -9.12 -7.67 -22.63
N MET A 309 -8.50 -8.29 -21.62
CA MET A 309 -8.36 -9.71 -21.28
C MET A 309 -9.46 -10.10 -20.32
N ALA A 310 -9.94 -9.22 -19.43
CA ALA A 310 -11.25 -9.40 -18.83
C ALA A 310 -12.31 -9.45 -19.94
N TYR A 311 -12.27 -8.51 -20.89
CA TYR A 311 -13.11 -8.44 -22.11
C TYR A 311 -12.85 -9.58 -23.12
N ALA A 312 -11.62 -10.08 -23.25
CA ALA A 312 -11.29 -11.18 -24.16
C ALA A 312 -11.50 -12.56 -23.50
N SER A 313 -11.34 -12.69 -22.18
CA SER A 313 -11.81 -13.84 -21.38
C SER A 313 -13.33 -13.87 -21.29
N LEU A 314 -13.97 -12.70 -21.41
CA LEU A 314 -15.40 -12.50 -21.69
C LEU A 314 -15.82 -13.01 -23.10
N SER A 315 -14.87 -13.43 -23.97
CA SER A 315 -15.15 -14.07 -25.27
C SER A 315 -14.71 -15.55 -25.23
N GLU A 316 -15.55 -16.55 -25.49
CA GLU A 316 -16.35 -16.74 -26.71
C GLU A 316 -17.88 -16.84 -26.49
N ASN A 317 -18.38 -16.87 -25.26
CA ASN A 317 -19.80 -17.17 -24.97
C ASN A 317 -20.58 -16.06 -24.26
N ILE A 318 -19.91 -15.11 -23.58
CA ILE A 318 -20.58 -14.17 -22.67
C ILE A 318 -20.95 -12.86 -23.38
N LEU A 319 -20.02 -12.23 -24.11
CA LEU A 319 -20.30 -10.98 -24.84
C LEU A 319 -21.37 -11.12 -25.94
N LYS A 320 -21.54 -12.32 -26.51
CA LYS A 320 -22.59 -12.60 -27.51
C LYS A 320 -24.02 -12.50 -26.94
N LYS A 321 -24.18 -12.57 -25.61
CA LYS A 321 -25.48 -12.48 -24.94
C LYS A 321 -25.88 -11.03 -24.62
N LEU A 322 -24.93 -10.09 -24.60
CA LEU A 322 -25.20 -8.68 -24.38
C LEU A 322 -25.55 -7.99 -25.71
N PRO A 323 -26.52 -7.05 -25.75
CA PRO A 323 -26.76 -6.21 -26.91
C PRO A 323 -25.50 -5.43 -27.30
N GLU A 324 -25.22 -5.29 -28.60
CA GLU A 324 -24.05 -4.56 -29.12
C GLU A 324 -24.02 -3.10 -28.64
N GLU A 325 -25.21 -2.52 -28.41
CA GLU A 325 -25.45 -1.17 -27.87
C GLU A 325 -25.01 -0.99 -26.40
N MET A 326 -24.77 -2.08 -25.66
CA MET A 326 -24.33 -2.06 -24.27
C MET A 326 -22.80 -2.10 -24.09
N LEU A 327 -22.05 -2.35 -25.16
CA LEU A 327 -20.58 -2.32 -25.18
C LEU A 327 -20.17 -0.96 -25.75
N PRO A 328 -19.67 0.04 -24.99
CA PRO A 328 -18.69 0.02 -23.88
C PRO A 328 -19.18 0.78 -22.62
N SER A 329 -20.47 1.09 -22.55
CA SER A 329 -21.09 2.01 -21.59
C SER A 329 -21.46 1.36 -20.25
N TRP A 330 -21.55 0.02 -20.17
CA TRP A 330 -22.00 -0.70 -18.98
C TRP A 330 -21.05 -0.67 -17.76
N ILE A 331 -19.76 -0.37 -17.97
CA ILE A 331 -18.83 -0.13 -16.84
C ILE A 331 -19.30 1.07 -16.01
N HIS A 332 -19.95 2.04 -16.66
CA HIS A 332 -20.42 3.27 -16.04
C HIS A 332 -21.96 3.37 -15.97
N ALA A 333 -22.71 2.53 -16.70
CA ALA A 333 -24.17 2.59 -16.79
C ALA A 333 -24.88 1.30 -16.28
N ALA A 334 -25.62 1.46 -15.18
CA ALA A 334 -26.69 0.61 -14.65
C ALA A 334 -26.39 -0.89 -14.33
N PRO A 335 -25.91 -1.20 -13.10
CA PRO A 335 -25.55 -2.56 -12.64
C PRO A 335 -26.68 -3.62 -12.59
N ALA A 336 -27.94 -3.25 -12.81
CA ALA A 336 -29.07 -4.16 -12.58
C ALA A 336 -29.52 -4.90 -13.86
N GLN A 337 -29.26 -4.35 -15.04
CA GLN A 337 -29.84 -4.86 -16.29
C GLN A 337 -29.04 -6.00 -16.92
N TRP A 338 -27.76 -6.14 -16.59
CA TRP A 338 -26.92 -7.20 -17.16
C TRP A 338 -27.21 -8.56 -16.51
N LYS A 339 -27.61 -8.59 -15.23
CA LYS A 339 -27.83 -9.83 -14.45
C LYS A 339 -28.81 -10.81 -15.11
N GLN A 340 -29.77 -10.32 -15.90
CA GLN A 340 -30.75 -11.14 -16.60
C GLN A 340 -30.16 -12.01 -17.73
N TYR A 341 -28.94 -11.72 -18.18
CA TYR A 341 -28.26 -12.44 -19.27
C TYR A 341 -27.40 -13.61 -18.76
N PHE A 342 -27.34 -13.83 -17.44
CA PHE A 342 -26.47 -14.80 -16.77
C PHE A 342 -27.28 -15.78 -15.92
N THR A 343 -26.78 -17.01 -15.83
CA THR A 343 -27.35 -18.02 -14.92
C THR A 343 -26.90 -17.78 -13.47
N ALA A 344 -27.58 -18.41 -12.50
CA ALA A 344 -27.22 -18.31 -11.09
C ALA A 344 -25.81 -18.83 -10.77
N GLU A 345 -25.28 -19.75 -11.59
CA GLU A 345 -23.92 -20.31 -11.45
C GLU A 345 -22.84 -19.38 -12.02
N GLU A 346 -23.13 -18.61 -13.07
CA GLU A 346 -22.20 -17.66 -13.71
C GLU A 346 -22.14 -16.29 -13.00
N LEU A 347 -23.15 -15.98 -12.17
CA LEU A 347 -23.30 -14.65 -11.57
C LEU A 347 -22.15 -14.25 -10.63
N PRO A 348 -21.62 -15.12 -9.75
CA PRO A 348 -20.53 -14.75 -8.84
C PRO A 348 -19.24 -14.36 -9.56
N GLU A 349 -18.82 -15.13 -10.58
CA GLU A 349 -17.61 -14.83 -11.38
C GLU A 349 -17.73 -13.48 -12.11
N MET A 350 -18.91 -13.20 -12.64
CA MET A 350 -19.21 -11.92 -13.29
C MET A 350 -19.18 -10.74 -12.31
N GLU A 351 -19.69 -10.92 -11.08
CA GLU A 351 -19.63 -9.88 -10.05
C GLU A 351 -18.19 -9.59 -9.62
N THR A 352 -17.36 -10.62 -9.44
CA THR A 352 -15.92 -10.47 -9.15
C THR A 352 -15.19 -9.74 -10.27
N LEU A 353 -15.44 -10.09 -11.53
CA LEU A 353 -14.82 -9.45 -12.68
C LEU A 353 -15.20 -7.96 -12.78
N ILE A 354 -16.48 -7.65 -12.59
CA ILE A 354 -16.97 -6.26 -12.59
C ILE A 354 -16.33 -5.46 -11.46
N ALA A 355 -16.19 -6.03 -10.28
CA ALA A 355 -15.50 -5.38 -9.17
C ALA A 355 -14.04 -5.10 -9.52
N ALA A 356 -13.31 -6.06 -10.09
CA ALA A 356 -11.93 -5.87 -10.52
C ALA A 356 -11.80 -4.77 -11.60
N MET A 357 -12.71 -4.73 -12.57
CA MET A 357 -12.73 -3.70 -13.61
C MET A 357 -13.03 -2.31 -13.05
N LYS A 358 -13.94 -2.21 -12.07
CA LYS A 358 -14.22 -0.94 -11.37
C LYS A 358 -13.01 -0.45 -10.61
N ASN A 359 -12.37 -1.31 -9.81
CA ASN A 359 -11.18 -0.96 -9.05
C ASN A 359 -10.04 -0.50 -9.98
N LEU A 360 -9.85 -1.18 -11.10
CA LEU A 360 -8.84 -0.77 -12.09
C LEU A 360 -9.21 0.56 -12.77
N SER A 361 -10.48 0.78 -13.09
CA SER A 361 -10.96 2.07 -13.63
C SER A 361 -10.78 3.21 -12.62
N GLU A 362 -11.05 2.97 -11.34
CA GLU A 362 -10.87 3.93 -10.26
C GLU A 362 -9.38 4.25 -10.07
N SER A 363 -8.51 3.24 -10.08
CA SER A 363 -7.06 3.41 -9.99
C SER A 363 -6.49 4.21 -11.17
N ILE A 364 -6.93 3.92 -12.41
CA ILE A 364 -6.50 4.69 -13.60
C ILE A 364 -6.99 6.14 -13.49
N ARG A 365 -8.23 6.36 -13.03
CA ARG A 365 -8.79 7.69 -12.83
C ARG A 365 -8.00 8.49 -11.80
N GLU A 366 -7.69 7.88 -10.66
CA GLU A 366 -6.89 8.48 -9.59
C GLU A 366 -5.50 8.89 -10.10
N LYS A 367 -4.80 7.97 -10.77
CA LYS A 367 -3.48 8.25 -11.35
C LYS A 367 -3.52 9.32 -12.44
N ALA A 368 -4.58 9.37 -13.25
CA ALA A 368 -4.76 10.41 -14.25
C ALA A 368 -4.95 11.80 -13.60
N LEU A 369 -5.73 11.89 -12.52
CA LEU A 369 -5.87 13.13 -11.73
C LEU A 369 -4.52 13.56 -11.10
N GLN A 370 -3.77 12.60 -10.58
CA GLN A 370 -2.45 12.83 -10.01
C GLN A 370 -1.45 13.36 -11.07
N ALA A 371 -1.43 12.76 -12.27
CA ALA A 371 -0.60 13.23 -13.38
C ALA A 371 -0.96 14.66 -13.81
N ILE A 372 -2.26 15.01 -13.85
CA ILE A 372 -2.73 16.37 -14.14
C ILE A 372 -2.17 17.37 -13.12
N SER A 373 -2.28 17.07 -11.82
CA SER A 373 -1.73 17.92 -10.74
C SER A 373 -0.23 18.20 -10.92
N TYR A 374 0.55 17.21 -11.35
CA TYR A 374 1.97 17.41 -11.65
C TYR A 374 2.19 18.24 -12.92
N PHE A 375 1.40 18.04 -13.97
CA PHE A 375 1.49 18.90 -15.16
C PHE A 375 1.08 20.35 -14.88
N ASP A 376 0.05 20.58 -14.05
CA ASP A 376 -0.34 21.92 -13.60
C ASP A 376 0.83 22.63 -12.90
N LYS A 377 1.51 21.95 -11.96
CA LYS A 377 2.71 22.48 -11.30
C LYS A 377 3.85 22.77 -12.29
N SER A 378 4.05 21.91 -13.29
CA SER A 378 5.02 22.18 -14.35
C SER A 378 4.67 23.45 -15.15
N LEU A 379 3.39 23.63 -15.46
CA LEU A 379 2.86 24.74 -16.25
C LEU A 379 2.78 26.06 -15.48
N GLU A 380 2.61 26.03 -14.16
CA GLU A 380 2.77 27.23 -13.32
C GLU A 380 4.18 27.80 -13.43
N LEU A 381 5.19 26.93 -13.46
CA LEU A 381 6.60 27.31 -13.55
C LEU A 381 7.05 27.60 -14.99
N SER A 382 6.52 26.86 -15.95
CA SER A 382 6.81 27.01 -17.39
C SER A 382 5.51 26.91 -18.21
N PRO A 383 4.74 28.00 -18.33
CA PRO A 383 3.41 28.00 -18.97
C PRO A 383 3.39 27.57 -20.43
N ASP A 384 4.54 27.63 -21.10
CA ASP A 384 4.70 27.31 -22.52
C ASP A 384 5.29 25.90 -22.75
N ASN A 385 5.36 25.04 -21.73
CA ASN A 385 5.85 23.67 -21.85
C ASN A 385 4.87 22.79 -22.65
N TRP A 386 5.11 22.67 -23.96
CA TRP A 386 4.25 21.92 -24.88
C TRP A 386 4.11 20.44 -24.51
N MET A 387 5.13 19.84 -23.89
CA MET A 387 5.11 18.43 -23.49
C MET A 387 4.21 18.21 -22.26
N ALA A 388 4.24 19.15 -21.31
CA ALA A 388 3.31 19.13 -20.17
C ALA A 388 1.87 19.35 -20.64
N LEU A 389 1.60 20.34 -21.50
CA LEU A 389 0.28 20.57 -22.08
C LEU A 389 -0.25 19.35 -22.85
N TYR A 390 0.61 18.70 -23.65
CA TYR A 390 0.22 17.55 -24.46
C TYR A 390 -0.21 16.37 -23.57
N ASN A 391 0.63 16.02 -22.61
CA ASN A 391 0.36 14.89 -21.72
C ASN A 391 -0.80 15.18 -20.74
N GLN A 392 -0.96 16.42 -20.30
CA GLN A 392 -2.13 16.85 -19.55
C GLN A 392 -3.43 16.68 -20.36
N GLY A 393 -3.39 17.06 -21.65
CA GLY A 393 -4.50 16.83 -22.58
C GLY A 393 -4.84 15.35 -22.75
N LEU A 394 -3.84 14.46 -22.78
CA LEU A 394 -4.06 13.02 -22.79
C LEU A 394 -4.73 12.53 -21.50
N CYS A 395 -4.33 13.04 -20.33
CA CYS A 395 -4.99 12.71 -19.05
C CYS A 395 -6.45 13.15 -19.04
N PHE A 396 -6.76 14.33 -19.57
CA PHE A 396 -8.16 14.77 -19.69
C PHE A 396 -8.98 13.89 -20.65
N ILE A 397 -8.38 13.35 -21.71
CA ILE A 397 -9.02 12.32 -22.55
C ILE A 397 -9.34 11.07 -21.72
N GLU A 398 -8.41 10.60 -20.88
CA GLU A 398 -8.65 9.47 -19.98
C GLU A 398 -9.82 9.68 -19.04
N LEU A 399 -10.00 10.92 -18.57
CA LEU A 399 -11.09 11.31 -17.68
C LEU A 399 -12.40 11.63 -18.40
N GLN A 400 -12.46 11.46 -19.73
CA GLN A 400 -13.59 11.84 -20.58
C GLN A 400 -13.93 13.35 -20.55
N GLN A 401 -12.92 14.18 -20.26
CA GLN A 401 -13.02 15.64 -20.16
C GLN A 401 -12.59 16.30 -21.48
N ALA A 402 -13.46 16.23 -22.49
CA ALA A 402 -13.15 16.67 -23.85
C ALA A 402 -12.81 18.16 -23.96
N GLN A 403 -13.46 19.01 -23.16
CA GLN A 403 -13.31 20.46 -23.28
C GLN A 403 -11.95 20.92 -22.73
N GLU A 404 -11.55 20.35 -21.59
CA GLU A 404 -10.27 20.57 -20.92
C GLU A 404 -9.11 20.04 -21.76
N ALA A 405 -9.26 18.83 -22.33
CA ALA A 405 -8.29 18.28 -23.27
C ALA A 405 -8.11 19.18 -24.51
N LEU A 406 -9.21 19.63 -25.12
CA LEU A 406 -9.15 20.57 -26.24
C LEU A 406 -8.48 21.90 -25.86
N ALA A 407 -8.72 22.42 -24.66
CA ALA A 407 -8.08 23.64 -24.19
C ALA A 407 -6.55 23.47 -24.10
N ALA A 408 -6.08 22.34 -23.55
CA ALA A 408 -4.65 22.02 -23.45
C ALA A 408 -3.99 21.93 -24.84
N PHE A 409 -4.58 21.20 -25.80
CA PHE A 409 -4.03 21.11 -27.15
C PHE A 409 -4.09 22.43 -27.93
N ASN A 410 -5.14 23.24 -27.74
CA ASN A 410 -5.23 24.57 -28.34
C ASN A 410 -4.18 25.53 -27.74
N ALA A 411 -3.81 25.38 -26.47
CA ALA A 411 -2.73 26.14 -25.87
C ALA A 411 -1.39 25.84 -26.56
N ILE A 412 -1.13 24.58 -26.92
CA ILE A 412 0.04 24.22 -27.75
C ILE A 412 -0.03 24.93 -29.10
N LEU A 413 -1.16 24.85 -29.81
CA LEU A 413 -1.33 25.49 -31.13
C LEU A 413 -1.22 27.02 -31.09
N SER A 414 -1.54 27.65 -29.96
CA SER A 414 -1.38 29.09 -29.79
C SER A 414 0.09 29.53 -29.85
N LYS A 415 1.02 28.61 -29.55
CA LYS A 415 2.47 28.82 -29.55
C LYS A 415 3.13 28.22 -30.79
N ASP A 416 2.72 27.00 -31.15
CA ASP A 416 3.15 26.30 -32.36
C ASP A 416 1.93 25.86 -33.21
N PRO A 417 1.51 26.69 -34.17
CA PRO A 417 0.37 26.38 -35.05
C PRO A 417 0.54 25.13 -35.92
N ASN A 418 1.76 24.59 -36.01
CA ASN A 418 2.13 23.45 -36.85
C ASN A 418 2.47 22.19 -36.04
N SER A 419 2.13 22.14 -34.75
CA SER A 419 2.36 20.98 -33.89
C SER A 419 1.50 19.78 -34.32
N ASP A 420 2.13 18.74 -34.86
CA ASP A 420 1.47 17.47 -35.23
C ASP A 420 0.86 16.77 -34.00
N TYR A 421 1.55 16.82 -32.85
CA TYR A 421 1.05 16.31 -31.57
C TYR A 421 -0.27 16.98 -31.15
N ALA A 422 -0.38 18.30 -31.26
CA ALA A 422 -1.61 19.00 -30.88
C ALA A 422 -2.79 18.64 -31.80
N TYR A 423 -2.54 18.51 -33.12
CA TYR A 423 -3.59 18.07 -34.05
C TYR A 423 -4.00 16.61 -33.84
N LEU A 424 -3.07 15.72 -33.47
CA LEU A 424 -3.40 14.36 -33.05
C LEU A 424 -4.31 14.40 -31.81
N GLY A 425 -3.93 15.15 -30.77
CA GLY A 425 -4.71 15.29 -29.54
C GLY A 425 -6.13 15.82 -29.78
N ILE A 426 -6.28 16.86 -30.61
CA ILE A 426 -7.60 17.36 -31.03
C ILE A 426 -8.41 16.27 -31.74
N GLY A 427 -7.78 15.50 -32.61
CA GLY A 427 -8.41 14.36 -33.26
C GLY A 427 -8.99 13.34 -32.28
N LEU A 428 -8.24 13.00 -31.24
CA LEU A 428 -8.70 12.12 -30.17
C LEU A 428 -9.87 12.72 -29.39
N CYS A 429 -9.85 14.02 -29.09
CA CYS A 429 -10.98 14.70 -28.45
C CYS A 429 -12.25 14.65 -29.30
N GLU A 430 -12.14 14.86 -30.61
CA GLU A 430 -13.30 14.81 -31.51
C GLU A 430 -13.85 13.38 -31.67
N LEU A 431 -13.00 12.35 -31.57
CA LEU A 431 -13.48 10.95 -31.50
C LEU A 431 -14.25 10.69 -30.22
N MET A 432 -13.73 11.15 -29.09
CA MET A 432 -14.40 11.04 -27.79
C MET A 432 -15.74 11.79 -27.78
N ALA A 433 -15.85 12.88 -28.54
CA ALA A 433 -17.08 13.65 -28.73
C ALA A 433 -18.01 13.09 -29.83
N GLU A 434 -17.74 11.89 -30.37
CA GLU A 434 -18.51 11.22 -31.43
C GLU A 434 -18.63 12.04 -32.73
N ARG A 435 -17.58 12.79 -33.09
CA ARG A 435 -17.50 13.64 -34.30
C ARG A 435 -16.41 13.14 -35.27
N PRO A 436 -16.61 11.98 -35.91
CA PRO A 436 -15.57 11.30 -36.68
C PRO A 436 -15.04 12.10 -37.88
N GLU A 437 -15.87 12.97 -38.48
CA GLU A 437 -15.44 13.82 -39.61
C GLU A 437 -14.43 14.89 -39.17
N LEU A 438 -14.62 15.50 -37.99
CA LEU A 438 -13.68 16.49 -37.45
C LEU A 438 -12.40 15.81 -36.95
N ALA A 439 -12.53 14.62 -36.35
CA ALA A 439 -11.38 13.81 -35.99
C ALA A 439 -10.52 13.45 -37.22
N LYS A 440 -11.16 13.13 -38.35
CA LYS A 440 -10.48 12.86 -39.62
C LYS A 440 -9.69 14.04 -40.11
N GLU A 441 -10.29 15.22 -40.09
CA GLU A 441 -9.61 16.44 -40.50
C GLU A 441 -8.36 16.69 -39.65
N ALA A 442 -8.50 16.61 -38.32
CA ALA A 442 -7.40 16.84 -37.39
C ALA A 442 -6.27 15.81 -37.53
N ILE A 443 -6.59 14.51 -37.60
CA ILE A 443 -5.58 13.44 -37.71
C ILE A 443 -4.91 13.44 -39.09
N SER A 444 -5.66 13.74 -40.15
CA SER A 444 -5.07 13.96 -41.49
C SER A 444 -4.08 15.12 -41.47
N LYS A 445 -4.40 16.19 -40.73
CA LYS A 445 -3.52 17.35 -40.59
C LYS A 445 -2.26 17.02 -39.79
N ALA A 446 -2.38 16.25 -38.70
CA ALA A 446 -1.22 15.74 -37.96
C ALA A 446 -0.27 14.93 -38.86
N LEU A 447 -0.81 14.00 -39.66
CA LEU A 447 -0.02 13.22 -40.62
C LEU A 447 0.58 14.05 -41.76
N ALA A 448 -0.13 15.08 -42.23
CA ALA A 448 0.41 15.98 -43.25
C ALA A 448 1.58 16.82 -42.73
N LEU A 449 1.55 17.19 -41.45
CA LEU A 449 2.62 17.92 -40.77
C LEU A 449 3.81 17.00 -40.45
N ASN A 450 3.53 15.77 -40.00
CA ASN A 450 4.52 14.75 -39.70
C ASN A 450 4.07 13.36 -40.19
N PRO A 451 4.50 12.93 -41.38
CA PRO A 451 4.17 11.63 -41.94
C PRO A 451 4.71 10.43 -41.13
N ASP A 452 5.74 10.65 -40.31
CA ASP A 452 6.37 9.63 -39.48
C ASP A 452 5.74 9.52 -38.08
N ASN A 453 4.69 10.29 -37.79
CA ASN A 453 3.93 10.19 -36.55
C ASN A 453 3.16 8.86 -36.51
N GLN A 454 3.73 7.87 -35.81
CA GLN A 454 3.23 6.50 -35.76
C GLN A 454 1.85 6.41 -35.12
N ASP A 455 1.59 7.21 -34.08
CA ASP A 455 0.29 7.25 -33.40
C ASP A 455 -0.79 7.78 -34.34
N ALA A 456 -0.54 8.91 -35.01
CA ALA A 456 -1.47 9.46 -35.98
C ALA A 456 -1.72 8.49 -37.14
N ALA A 457 -0.70 7.76 -37.61
CA ALA A 457 -0.83 6.75 -38.66
C ALA A 457 -1.68 5.56 -38.20
N ALA A 458 -1.48 5.09 -36.96
CA ALA A 458 -2.25 4.01 -36.37
C ALA A 458 -3.73 4.39 -36.21
N TYR A 459 -4.02 5.57 -35.65
CA TYR A 459 -5.39 6.07 -35.52
C TYR A 459 -6.05 6.27 -36.89
N TYR A 460 -5.33 6.82 -37.86
CA TYR A 460 -5.84 6.98 -39.23
C TYR A 460 -6.18 5.65 -39.90
N ALA A 461 -5.28 4.67 -39.81
CA ALA A 461 -5.49 3.33 -40.36
C ALA A 461 -6.64 2.58 -39.66
N TYR A 462 -6.76 2.74 -38.34
CA TYR A 462 -7.84 2.14 -37.55
C TYR A 462 -9.21 2.63 -38.00
N MET A 463 -9.38 3.95 -38.17
CA MET A 463 -10.68 4.53 -38.49
C MET A 463 -11.04 4.45 -39.97
N TRP A 464 -10.05 4.45 -40.86
CA TRP A 464 -10.28 4.65 -42.29
C TRP A 464 -9.57 3.64 -43.20
N GLY A 465 -8.83 2.67 -42.65
CA GLY A 465 -8.19 1.59 -43.41
C GLY A 465 -9.12 0.45 -43.83
N GLN A 466 -10.43 0.52 -43.52
CA GLN A 466 -11.43 -0.50 -43.90
C GLN A 466 -12.44 -0.03 -44.97
N GLN A 467 -12.16 1.04 -45.72
CA GLN A 467 -12.98 1.45 -46.88
C GLN A 467 -12.48 0.88 -48.20
#